data_AF-A0A955E5X9-F1
#
_entry.id   AF-A0A955E5X9-F1
#
_cell.length_a   1.000
_cell.length_b   1.000
_cell.length_c   1.000
_cell.angle_alpha   90.00
_cell.angle_beta   90.00
_cell.angle_gamma   90.00
#
_symmetry.space_group_name_H-M   'P 1'
#
loop_
_entity.id
_entity.type
_entity.pdbx_description
1 polymer ?
#
loop_
_entity_poly.entity_id
_entity_poly.type
_entity_poly.pdbx_seq_one_letter_code
_entity_poly.pdbx_strand_id
1 'polypeptide(L)' 'IEYGIAQLGALGIWLISQEQSEEAALAAYKKALSLGGSRPLPELFKAAGLPFDFGADTVGRLVDRVQSELEKLPE' A
#
# COMPACT_ATOMS: atom_id res chain seq x y z
N ILE A 1 5.15 0.71 16.14
CA ILE A 1 5.91 1.02 14.90
C ILE A 1 5.34 0.24 13.71
N GLU A 2 5.01 -1.02 13.97
CA GLU A 2 4.40 -2.04 13.11
C GLU A 2 3.09 -1.57 12.46
N TYR A 3 2.20 -0.91 13.21
CA TYR A 3 0.97 -0.34 12.65
C TYR A 3 1.22 0.75 11.60
N GLY A 4 2.27 1.57 11.79
CA GLY A 4 2.65 2.58 10.80
C GLY A 4 3.13 1.95 9.51
N ILE A 5 3.98 0.92 9.61
CA ILE A 5 4.44 0.15 8.45
C ILE A 5 3.26 -0.55 7.76
N ALA A 6 2.37 -1.19 8.53
CA ALA A 6 1.18 -1.85 8.00
C ALA A 6 0.24 -0.85 7.29
N GLN A 7 0.07 0.35 7.83
CA GLN A 7 -0.74 1.41 7.22
C GLN A 7 -0.14 1.88 5.90
N LEU A 8 1.18 2.05 5.81
CA LEU A 8 1.84 2.40 4.54
C LEU A 8 1.67 1.29 3.49
N GLY A 9 1.76 0.02 3.89
CA GLY A 9 1.44 -1.11 3.01
C GLY A 9 -0.01 -1.11 2.54
N ALA A 10 -0.96 -0.83 3.44
CA ALA A 10 -2.39 -0.75 3.11
C ALA A 10 -2.69 0.41 2.15
N LEU A 11 -2.11 1.59 2.39
CA LEU A 11 -2.22 2.74 1.48
C LEU A 11 -1.60 2.44 0.12
N GLY A 12 -0.51 1.66 0.07
CA GLY A 12 0.07 1.19 -1.19
C GLY A 12 -0.89 0.30 -2.00
N ILE A 13 -1.53 -0.68 -1.37
CA ILE A 13 -2.55 -1.52 -2.04
C ILE A 13 -3.75 -0.69 -2.49
N TRP A 14 -4.21 0.23 -1.65
CA TRP A 14 -5.28 1.16 -2.01
C TRP A 14 -4.88 2.06 -3.18
N LEU A 15 -3.64 2.54 -3.24
CA LEU A 15 -3.17 3.34 -4.38
C LEU A 15 -3.21 2.54 -5.69
N ILE A 16 -2.90 1.24 -5.65
CA ILE A 16 -3.05 0.34 -6.81
C ILE A 16 -4.52 0.28 -7.26
N SER A 17 -5.49 0.21 -6.34
CA SER A 17 -6.92 0.17 -6.74
C SER A 17 -7.34 1.48 -7.40
N GLN A 18 -6.77 2.59 -6.95
CA GLN A 18 -7.08 3.92 -7.45
C GLN A 18 -6.38 4.27 -8.78
N GLU A 19 -5.17 3.76 -9.03
CA GLU A 19 -4.36 4.11 -10.21
C GLU A 19 -4.39 3.05 -11.31
N GLN A 20 -4.66 1.78 -10.97
CA GLN A 20 -4.65 0.66 -11.92
C GLN A 20 -6.05 0.06 -12.04
N SER A 21 -6.46 -0.78 -11.06
CA SER A 21 -7.81 -1.34 -10.96
C SER A 21 -8.01 -2.08 -9.63
N GLU A 22 -9.26 -2.31 -9.23
CA GLU A 22 -9.59 -3.11 -8.05
C GLU A 22 -9.05 -4.55 -8.17
N GLU A 23 -9.10 -5.15 -9.36
CA GLU A 23 -8.57 -6.49 -9.60
C GLU A 23 -7.06 -6.55 -9.42
N ALA A 24 -6.33 -5.51 -9.86
CA ALA A 24 -4.89 -5.41 -9.67
C ALA A 24 -4.54 -5.32 -8.17
N ALA A 25 -5.29 -4.51 -7.41
CA ALA A 25 -5.10 -4.40 -5.96
C ALA A 25 -5.38 -5.72 -5.22
N LEU A 26 -6.47 -6.40 -5.58
CA LEU A 26 -6.80 -7.71 -5.01
C LEU A 26 -5.76 -8.77 -5.37
N ALA A 27 -5.22 -8.75 -6.59
CA ALA A 27 -4.16 -9.66 -7.02
C ALA A 27 -2.86 -9.42 -6.23
N ALA A 28 -2.46 -8.16 -6.07
CA ALA A 28 -1.31 -7.76 -5.26
C ALA A 28 -1.48 -8.22 -3.79
N TYR A 29 -2.63 -7.93 -3.19
CA TYR A 29 -2.95 -8.32 -1.82
C TYR A 29 -2.90 -9.85 -1.64
N LYS A 30 -3.59 -10.61 -2.50
CA LYS A 30 -3.62 -12.09 -2.43
C LYS A 30 -2.24 -12.70 -2.64
N LYS A 31 -1.40 -12.10 -3.50
CA LYS A 31 -0.04 -12.58 -3.75
C LYS A 31 0.87 -12.41 -2.53
N ALA A 32 0.77 -11.30 -1.80
CA ALA A 32 1.49 -11.15 -0.53
C ALA A 32 0.90 -12.05 0.56
N LEU A 33 -0.43 -12.13 0.66
CA LEU A 33 -1.13 -12.92 1.67
C LEU A 33 -0.82 -14.43 1.56
N SER A 34 -0.65 -14.95 0.35
CA SER A 34 -0.34 -16.38 0.12
C SER A 34 1.01 -16.82 0.70
N LEU A 35 1.91 -15.87 0.98
CA LEU A 35 3.19 -16.15 1.64
C LEU A 35 3.03 -16.33 3.16
N GLY A 36 1.92 -15.86 3.75
CA GLY A 36 1.68 -15.91 5.19
C GLY A 36 2.87 -15.38 6.00
N GLY A 37 3.22 -16.07 7.09
CA GLY A 37 4.39 -15.76 7.90
C GLY A 37 5.69 -16.42 7.43
N SER A 38 5.73 -17.00 6.22
CA SER A 38 6.90 -17.78 5.77
C SER A 38 8.06 -16.92 5.24
N ARG A 39 7.83 -15.61 5.03
CA ARG A 39 8.79 -14.68 4.42
C ARG A 39 8.98 -13.42 5.28
N PRO A 40 10.18 -12.81 5.26
CA PRO A 40 10.43 -11.52 5.89
C PRO A 40 9.54 -10.40 5.33
N LEU A 41 9.29 -9.37 6.15
CA LEU A 41 8.43 -8.25 5.80
C LEU A 41 8.78 -7.55 4.46
N PRO A 42 10.05 -7.28 4.11
CA PRO A 42 10.38 -6.68 2.81
C PRO A 42 9.98 -7.56 1.62
N GLU A 43 10.01 -8.88 1.77
CA GLU A 43 9.58 -9.81 0.72
C GLU A 43 8.06 -9.82 0.56
N LEU A 44 7.32 -9.64 1.65
CA LEU A 44 5.86 -9.48 1.62
C LEU A 44 5.46 -8.20 0.87
N PHE A 45 6.14 -7.08 1.13
CA PHE A 45 5.93 -5.82 0.38
C PHE A 45 6.23 -6.00 -1.10
N LYS A 46 7.39 -6.59 -1.43
CA LYS A 46 7.76 -6.88 -2.82
C LYS A 46 6.75 -7.80 -3.51
N ALA A 47 6.21 -8.79 -2.81
CA ALA A 47 5.20 -9.70 -3.36
C ALA A 47 3.89 -8.97 -3.72
N ALA A 48 3.52 -7.96 -2.93
CA ALA A 48 2.43 -7.02 -3.22
C ALA A 48 2.77 -5.98 -4.31
N GLY A 49 3.99 -5.98 -4.86
CA GLY A 49 4.42 -4.95 -5.82
C GLY A 49 4.67 -3.58 -5.19
N LEU A 50 4.86 -3.53 -3.86
CA LEU A 50 5.11 -2.31 -3.11
C LEU A 50 6.60 -2.18 -2.76
N PRO A 51 7.17 -0.96 -2.76
CA PRO A 51 8.50 -0.74 -2.22
C PRO A 51 8.48 -0.91 -0.70
N PHE A 52 9.51 -1.57 -0.14
CA PHE A 52 9.79 -1.52 1.29
C PHE A 52 10.65 -0.30 1.57
N ASP A 53 10.06 0.88 1.39
CA ASP A 53 10.69 2.19 1.57
C ASP A 53 9.75 3.10 2.37
N PHE A 54 10.32 3.78 3.36
CA PHE A 54 9.61 4.69 4.26
C PHE A 54 10.23 6.09 4.24
N GLY A 55 11.03 6.39 3.20
CA GLY A 55 11.57 7.71 2.94
C GLY A 55 10.48 8.74 2.63
N ALA A 56 10.87 10.01 2.71
CA ALA A 56 9.97 11.15 2.53
C ALA A 56 9.22 11.12 1.19
N ASP A 57 9.87 10.68 0.11
CA ASP A 57 9.24 10.63 -1.22
C ASP A 57 8.11 9.59 -1.29
N THR A 58 8.37 8.37 -0.82
CA THR A 58 7.38 7.28 -0.80
C THR A 58 6.21 7.61 0.12
N VAL A 59 6.49 8.14 1.32
CA VAL A 59 5.44 8.54 2.27
C VAL A 59 4.68 9.76 1.75
N GLY A 60 5.36 10.75 1.20
CA GLY A 60 4.78 11.97 0.65
C GLY A 60 3.76 11.67 -0.43
N ARG A 61 4.10 10.81 -1.39
CA ARG A 61 3.16 10.37 -2.44
C ARG A 61 1.88 9.75 -1.87
N LEU A 62 1.99 8.92 -0.82
CA LEU A 62 0.82 8.31 -0.19
C LEU A 62 -0.04 9.35 0.53
N VAL A 63 0.59 10.29 1.25
CA VAL A 63 -0.10 11.38 1.97
C VAL A 63 -0.79 12.31 0.99
N ASP A 64 -0.11 12.75 -0.07
CA ASP A 64 -0.68 13.62 -1.11
C ASP A 64 -1.92 12.98 -1.73
N ARG A 65 -1.87 11.66 -1.99
CA ARG A 65 -3.03 10.95 -2.50
C ARG A 65 -4.19 10.94 -1.49
N VAL A 66 -3.91 10.59 -0.23
CA VAL A 66 -4.94 10.56 0.82
C VAL A 66 -5.59 11.94 0.95
N GLN A 67 -4.79 13.00 0.99
CA GLN A 67 -5.28 14.36 1.08
C GLN A 67 -6.18 14.72 -0.12
N SER A 68 -5.76 14.41 -1.34
CA SER A 68 -6.55 14.66 -2.55
C SER A 68 -7.90 13.93 -2.54
N GLU A 69 -7.99 12.72 -1.96
CA GLU A 69 -9.27 12.01 -1.86
C GLU A 69 -10.15 12.55 -0.71
N LEU A 70 -9.55 13.00 0.40
CA LEU A 70 -10.28 13.64 1.50
C LEU A 70 -10.91 14.97 1.07
N GLU A 71 -10.22 15.76 0.24
CA GLU A 71 -10.72 17.03 -0.30
C GLU A 71 -11.98 16.88 -1.18
N LYS A 72 -12.28 15.67 -1.65
CA LYS A 72 -13.50 15.38 -2.44
C LYS A 72 -14.71 15.06 -1.57
N LEU A 73 -14.52 14.86 -0.27
CA LEU A 73 -15.61 14.54 0.64
C LEU A 73 -16.44 15.80 0.92
N PRO A 74 -17.77 15.70 0.99
CA PRO A 74 -18.61 16.81 1.41
C PRO A 74 -18.34 17.16 2.89
N GLU A 75 -18.56 18.44 3.24
CA GLU A 75 -18.54 18.93 4.64
C GLU A 75 -19.62 18.28 5.51
#